data_AF-A0A848U0J5-F1
#
_entry.id   AF-A0A848U0J5-F1
#
_cell.length_a   1.000
_cell.length_b   1.000
_cell.length_c   1.000
_cell.angle_alpha   90.00
_cell.angle_beta   90.00
_cell.angle_gamma   90.00
#
_symmetry.space_group_name_H-M   'P 1'
#
loop_
_entity.id
_entity.type
_entity.pdbx_description
1 polymer ?
#
loop_
_entity_poly.entity_id
_entity_poly.type
_entity_poly.pdbx_seq_one_letter_code
_entity_poly.pdbx_strand_id
1 'polypeptide(L)'
;MEEELFTSGRNIPNIDPSLEIWHWPISLYLFLGGLAAGLLFFAALFTILKKESETPATVKYAGLIASLALIVGLIALFYDLTHKIYFWRLYTTIRLESPMSWGAWVLLLTTPLAILWTFSYFSELFPKVNLTFGFLKKFQKFLVTNRLNMAYALIPLSIVLGIYTGILLSAFNARPLWNNAILGPLFLTSGLSTAAATIILCSKSHFERSL
;
A
#
# COMPACT_ATOMS: atom_id res chain seq x y z
N MET A 1 18.48 33.87 -45.28
CA MET A 1 18.52 32.70 -44.41
C MET A 1 18.78 33.27 -43.03
N GLU A 2 17.74 33.45 -42.22
CA GLU A 2 17.91 33.95 -40.86
C GLU A 2 18.42 32.79 -40.01
N GLU A 3 19.66 32.87 -39.54
CA GLU A 3 20.22 31.91 -38.61
C GLU A 3 19.68 32.27 -37.21
N GLU A 4 18.67 31.53 -36.75
CA GLU A 4 18.20 31.63 -35.37
C GLU A 4 19.26 31.03 -34.43
N LEU A 5 20.08 31.90 -33.83
CA LEU A 5 21.00 31.54 -32.76
C LEU A 5 20.24 31.33 -31.45
N PHE A 6 19.93 30.07 -31.13
CA PHE A 6 19.42 29.69 -29.81
C PHE A 6 20.49 29.91 -28.75
N THR A 7 20.48 31.06 -28.08
CA THR A 7 21.43 31.42 -27.00
C THR A 7 21.11 30.75 -25.66
N SER A 8 19.94 30.10 -25.53
CA SER A 8 19.52 29.43 -24.31
C SER A 8 18.77 28.12 -24.61
N GLY A 9 19.29 27.00 -24.10
CA GLY A 9 18.67 25.68 -24.19
C GLY A 9 17.41 25.50 -23.31
N ARG A 10 16.98 26.55 -22.61
CA ARG A 10 15.83 26.51 -21.68
C ARG A 10 14.50 26.10 -22.32
N ASN A 11 14.34 26.37 -23.61
CA ASN A 11 13.17 25.95 -24.39
C ASN A 11 13.21 24.47 -24.81
N ILE A 12 14.31 23.75 -24.58
CA ILE A 12 14.39 22.32 -24.85
C ILE A 12 13.63 21.59 -23.74
N PRO A 13 12.72 20.65 -24.07
CA PRO A 13 11.97 19.89 -23.08
C PRO A 13 12.92 19.22 -22.08
N ASN A 14 12.63 19.36 -20.78
CA ASN A 14 13.41 18.80 -19.66
C ASN A 14 14.77 19.47 -19.35
N ILE A 15 15.10 20.64 -19.92
CA ILE A 15 16.31 21.41 -19.55
C ILE A 15 16.09 22.29 -18.32
N ASP A 16 14.98 23.03 -18.27
CA ASP A 16 14.56 23.68 -17.03
C ASP A 16 13.85 22.65 -16.13
N PRO A 17 14.13 22.65 -14.81
CA PRO A 17 13.47 21.73 -13.89
C PRO A 17 11.96 22.01 -13.87
N SER A 18 11.16 21.12 -14.46
CA SER A 18 9.72 21.13 -14.23
C SER A 18 9.44 20.84 -12.75
N LEU A 19 8.49 21.56 -12.17
CA LEU A 19 8.05 21.32 -10.79
C LEU A 19 7.30 19.98 -10.69
N GLU A 20 6.61 19.59 -11.76
CA GLU A 20 5.94 18.30 -11.89
C GLU A 20 6.92 17.27 -12.48
N ILE A 21 7.34 16.32 -11.64
CA ILE A 21 8.16 15.16 -12.03
C ILE A 21 7.29 13.89 -12.04
N TRP A 22 6.27 13.86 -11.19
CA TRP A 22 5.39 12.74 -10.98
C TRP A 22 3.97 13.11 -11.37
N HIS A 23 3.39 12.25 -12.20
CA HIS A 23 1.99 12.37 -12.54
C HIS A 23 1.12 11.86 -11.37
N TRP A 24 -0.18 12.17 -11.45
CA TRP A 24 -1.18 11.74 -10.47
C TRP A 24 -1.16 10.25 -10.05
N PRO A 25 -0.74 9.25 -10.87
CA PRO A 25 -0.73 7.85 -10.45
C PRO A 25 0.19 7.60 -9.26
N ILE A 26 1.32 8.31 -9.18
CA ILE A 26 2.27 8.15 -8.08
C ILE A 26 1.69 8.73 -6.79
N SER A 27 1.08 9.92 -6.85
CA SER A 27 0.39 10.51 -5.69
C SER A 27 -0.75 9.61 -5.19
N LEU A 28 -1.52 9.01 -6.11
CA LEU A 28 -2.57 8.06 -5.76
C LEU A 28 -1.99 6.82 -5.06
N TYR A 29 -0.92 6.25 -5.61
CA TYR A 29 -0.26 5.10 -5.02
C TYR A 29 0.31 5.42 -3.63
N LEU A 30 0.97 6.56 -3.44
CA LEU A 30 1.52 6.98 -2.15
C LEU A 30 0.41 7.07 -1.10
N PHE A 31 -0.73 7.70 -1.44
CA PHE A 31 -1.88 7.77 -0.56
C PHE A 31 -2.46 6.39 -0.23
N LEU A 32 -2.74 5.57 -1.26
CA LEU A 32 -3.34 4.24 -1.08
C LEU A 32 -2.40 3.26 -0.37
N GLY A 33 -1.09 3.37 -0.59
CA GLY A 33 -0.07 2.57 0.09
C GLY A 33 -0.02 2.88 1.59
N GLY A 34 -0.05 4.17 1.96
CA GLY A 34 -0.12 4.60 3.36
C GLY A 34 -1.43 4.17 4.04
N LEU A 35 -2.57 4.34 3.35
CA LEU A 35 -3.87 3.87 3.83
C LEU A 35 -3.88 2.36 4.05
N ALA A 36 -3.42 1.58 3.06
CA ALA A 36 -3.37 0.12 3.15
C ALA A 36 -2.44 -0.36 4.28
N ALA A 37 -1.27 0.26 4.44
CA ALA A 37 -0.36 -0.02 5.55
C ALA A 37 -1.07 0.16 6.90
N GLY A 38 -1.73 1.30 7.11
CA GLY A 38 -2.41 1.55 8.38
C GLY A 38 -3.58 0.61 8.64
N LEU A 39 -4.41 0.33 7.62
CA LEU A 39 -5.56 -0.56 7.75
C LEU A 39 -5.12 -2.00 8.08
N LEU A 40 -4.08 -2.50 7.39
CA LEU A 40 -3.51 -3.83 7.68
C LEU A 40 -2.87 -3.89 9.05
N PHE A 41 -2.18 -2.82 9.48
CA PHE A 41 -1.59 -2.73 10.80
C PHE A 41 -2.66 -2.84 11.89
N PHE A 42 -3.74 -2.06 11.81
CA PHE A 42 -4.82 -2.14 12.79
C PHE A 42 -5.56 -3.48 12.73
N ALA A 43 -5.88 -3.99 11.53
CA ALA A 43 -6.53 -5.30 11.38
C ALA A 43 -5.71 -6.41 12.06
N ALA A 44 -4.39 -6.42 11.84
CA ALA A 44 -3.47 -7.37 12.47
C ALA A 44 -3.36 -7.15 13.98
N LEU A 45 -3.23 -5.89 14.44
CA LEU A 45 -3.09 -5.55 15.86
C LEU A 45 -4.30 -6.00 16.67
N PHE A 46 -5.51 -5.67 16.24
CA PHE A 46 -6.74 -6.05 16.94
C PHE A 46 -7.00 -7.56 16.92
N THR A 47 -6.51 -8.25 15.89
CA THR A 47 -6.55 -9.72 15.83
C THR A 47 -5.58 -10.35 16.83
N ILE A 48 -4.35 -9.83 16.96
CA ILE A 48 -3.38 -10.29 17.97
C ILE A 48 -3.90 -10.02 19.39
N LEU A 49 -4.55 -8.88 19.61
CA LEU A 49 -5.20 -8.54 20.88
C LEU A 49 -6.45 -9.35 21.18
N LYS A 50 -6.87 -10.27 20.29
CA LYS A 50 -8.09 -11.09 20.41
C LYS A 50 -9.37 -10.26 20.57
N LYS A 51 -9.39 -9.06 19.99
CA LYS A 51 -10.53 -8.13 20.00
C LYS A 51 -11.34 -8.15 18.69
N GLU A 52 -11.13 -9.17 17.86
CA GLU A 52 -11.79 -9.30 16.55
C GLU A 52 -13.33 -9.36 16.62
N SER A 53 -13.90 -9.84 17.73
CA SER A 53 -15.35 -9.82 17.99
C SER A 53 -15.88 -8.43 18.33
N GLU A 54 -15.06 -7.60 18.98
CA GLU A 54 -15.39 -6.23 19.39
C GLU A 54 -15.15 -5.24 18.25
N THR A 55 -14.23 -5.55 17.33
CA THR A 55 -13.82 -4.69 16.23
C THR A 55 -14.02 -5.29 14.82
N PRO A 56 -15.26 -5.69 14.46
CA PRO A 56 -15.51 -6.30 13.15
C PRO A 56 -15.24 -5.36 11.98
N ALA A 57 -15.36 -4.03 12.15
CA ALA A 57 -15.05 -3.10 11.07
C ALA A 57 -13.55 -3.00 10.82
N THR A 58 -12.77 -2.96 11.89
CA THR A 58 -11.30 -2.92 11.83
C THR A 58 -10.70 -4.19 11.24
N VAL A 59 -11.29 -5.35 11.51
CA VAL A 59 -10.70 -6.61 11.06
C VAL A 59 -11.20 -7.01 9.66
N LYS A 60 -12.49 -6.79 9.37
CA LYS A 60 -13.13 -7.26 8.13
C LYS A 60 -13.16 -6.19 7.04
N TYR A 61 -13.76 -5.03 7.32
CA TYR A 61 -13.92 -3.97 6.32
C TYR A 61 -12.59 -3.28 6.01
N ALA A 62 -11.76 -3.02 7.02
CA ALA A 62 -10.44 -2.44 6.82
C ALA A 62 -9.55 -3.34 5.94
N GLY A 63 -9.55 -4.66 6.17
CA GLY A 63 -8.80 -5.61 5.34
C GLY A 63 -9.24 -5.61 3.88
N LEU A 64 -10.56 -5.56 3.63
CA LEU A 64 -11.12 -5.45 2.28
C LEU A 64 -10.70 -4.15 1.60
N ILE A 65 -10.83 -3.01 2.29
CA ILE A 65 -10.45 -1.69 1.76
C ILE A 65 -8.95 -1.66 1.48
N ALA A 66 -8.12 -2.19 2.38
CA ALA A 66 -6.68 -2.26 2.19
C ALA A 66 -6.31 -3.10 0.95
N SER A 67 -6.96 -4.24 0.76
CA SER A 67 -6.72 -5.10 -0.40
C SER A 67 -7.08 -4.40 -1.70
N LEU A 68 -8.22 -3.70 -1.74
CA LEU A 68 -8.62 -2.92 -2.91
C LEU A 68 -7.68 -1.73 -3.16
N ALA A 69 -7.28 -1.03 -2.09
CA ALA A 69 -6.32 0.07 -2.17
C ALA A 69 -4.97 -0.38 -2.74
N LEU A 70 -4.45 -1.53 -2.31
CA LEU A 70 -3.22 -2.10 -2.87
C LEU A 70 -3.37 -2.49 -4.34
N ILE A 71 -4.49 -3.10 -4.73
CA ILE A 71 -4.73 -3.47 -6.14
C ILE A 71 -4.76 -2.20 -7.02
N VAL A 72 -5.52 -1.17 -6.61
CA VAL A 72 -5.59 0.10 -7.34
C VAL A 72 -4.23 0.80 -7.37
N GLY A 73 -3.50 0.80 -6.25
CA GLY A 73 -2.14 1.34 -6.18
C GLY A 73 -1.16 0.62 -7.10
N LEU A 74 -1.23 -0.71 -7.18
CA LEU A 74 -0.41 -1.50 -8.10
C LEU A 74 -0.76 -1.23 -9.57
N ILE A 75 -2.04 -1.04 -9.89
CA ILE A 75 -2.47 -0.65 -11.24
C ILE A 75 -1.90 0.73 -11.59
N ALA A 76 -1.96 1.69 -10.66
CA ALA A 76 -1.40 3.02 -10.84
C ALA A 76 0.12 2.97 -11.09
N LEU A 77 0.86 2.17 -10.31
CA LEU A 77 2.28 1.92 -10.53
C LEU A 77 2.55 1.28 -11.90
N PHE A 78 1.79 0.25 -12.27
CA PHE A 78 1.96 -0.43 -13.55
C PHE A 78 1.67 0.49 -14.74
N TYR A 79 0.71 1.41 -14.59
CA TYR A 79 0.40 2.41 -15.59
C TYR A 79 1.56 3.40 -15.80
N ASP A 80 2.17 3.85 -14.69
CA ASP A 80 3.31 4.79 -14.66
C ASP A 80 4.59 4.20 -15.27
N LEU A 81 4.74 2.86 -15.32
CA LEU A 81 5.88 2.23 -15.99
C LEU A 81 5.98 2.63 -17.47
N THR A 82 7.12 3.23 -17.84
CA THR A 82 7.47 3.54 -19.24
C THR A 82 7.54 2.27 -20.09
N HIS A 83 8.19 1.21 -19.58
CA HIS A 83 8.39 -0.06 -20.29
C HIS A 83 7.69 -1.22 -19.56
N LYS A 84 6.39 -1.35 -19.77
CA LYS A 84 5.49 -2.28 -19.05
C LYS A 84 5.92 -3.75 -19.15
N ILE A 85 6.46 -4.17 -20.30
CA ILE A 85 6.90 -5.56 -20.54
C ILE A 85 8.06 -5.97 -19.62
N TYR A 86 8.85 -5.01 -19.12
CA TYR A 86 10.01 -5.28 -18.27
C TYR A 86 9.71 -5.26 -16.78
N PHE A 87 8.45 -5.29 -16.35
CA PHE A 87 8.09 -5.28 -14.92
C PHE A 87 8.77 -6.42 -14.14
N TRP A 88 8.96 -7.60 -14.76
CA TRP A 88 9.62 -8.75 -14.15
C TRP A 88 11.08 -8.44 -13.73
N ARG A 89 11.73 -7.46 -14.38
CA ARG A 89 13.09 -7.02 -14.01
C ARG A 89 13.15 -6.39 -12.63
N LEU A 90 12.04 -5.85 -12.12
CA LEU A 90 11.97 -5.34 -10.74
C LEU A 90 12.27 -6.45 -9.71
N TYR A 91 11.99 -7.70 -10.06
CA TYR A 91 12.21 -8.85 -9.18
C TYR A 91 13.51 -9.60 -9.49
N THR A 92 13.97 -9.60 -10.75
CA THR A 92 15.21 -10.30 -11.12
C THR A 92 16.48 -9.44 -10.96
N THR A 93 16.35 -8.11 -11.04
CA THR A 93 17.47 -7.18 -10.93
C THR A 93 17.41 -6.46 -9.58
N ILE A 94 17.92 -7.14 -8.55
CA ILE A 94 17.91 -6.63 -7.18
C ILE A 94 18.97 -5.52 -7.05
N ARG A 95 18.55 -4.30 -6.75
CA ARG A 95 19.42 -3.16 -6.47
C ARG A 95 19.24 -2.73 -5.01
N LEU A 96 20.16 -3.16 -4.14
CA LEU A 96 20.07 -2.95 -2.69
C LEU A 96 20.06 -1.47 -2.29
N GLU A 97 20.71 -0.62 -3.07
CA GLU A 97 20.77 0.84 -2.86
C GLU A 97 19.47 1.56 -3.29
N SER A 98 18.58 0.88 -4.03
CA SER A 98 17.36 1.48 -4.56
C SER A 98 16.16 1.17 -3.67
N PRO A 99 15.53 2.18 -3.05
CA PRO A 99 14.30 2.00 -2.28
C PRO A 99 13.16 1.38 -3.11
N MET A 100 13.15 1.63 -4.43
CA MET A 100 12.17 1.03 -5.34
C MET A 100 12.34 -0.49 -5.46
N SER A 101 13.58 -1.00 -5.43
CA SER A 101 13.84 -2.44 -5.43
C SER A 101 13.26 -3.10 -4.17
N TRP A 102 13.43 -2.48 -3.00
CA TRP A 102 12.84 -2.95 -1.75
C TRP A 102 11.32 -2.89 -1.76
N GLY A 103 10.75 -1.77 -2.23
CA GLY A 103 9.30 -1.58 -2.33
C GLY A 103 8.63 -2.66 -3.18
N ALA A 104 9.24 -3.07 -4.30
CA ALA A 104 8.71 -4.14 -5.14
C ALA A 104 8.52 -5.47 -4.37
N TRP A 105 9.49 -5.86 -3.55
CA TRP A 105 9.41 -7.07 -2.72
C TRP A 105 8.39 -6.94 -1.59
N VAL A 106 8.33 -5.77 -0.94
CA VAL A 106 7.35 -5.53 0.13
C VAL A 106 5.93 -5.60 -0.44
N LEU A 107 5.67 -5.01 -1.60
CA LEU A 107 4.38 -5.12 -2.28
C LEU A 107 4.06 -6.56 -2.70
N LEU A 108 5.06 -7.30 -3.19
CA LEU A 108 4.90 -8.70 -3.58
C LEU A 108 4.50 -9.60 -2.41
N LEU A 109 4.97 -9.31 -1.19
CA LEU A 109 4.60 -10.06 0.01
C LEU A 109 3.29 -9.56 0.64
N THR A 110 3.15 -8.24 0.74
CA THR A 110 2.03 -7.62 1.47
C THR A 110 0.72 -7.76 0.71
N THR A 111 0.73 -7.62 -0.62
CA THR A 111 -0.50 -7.66 -1.42
C THR A 111 -1.19 -9.03 -1.39
N PRO A 112 -0.50 -10.16 -1.66
CA PRO A 112 -1.11 -11.48 -1.52
C PRO A 112 -1.58 -11.73 -0.10
N LEU A 113 -0.81 -11.32 0.92
CA LEU A 113 -1.20 -11.51 2.31
C LEU A 113 -2.46 -10.70 2.68
N ALA A 114 -2.61 -9.49 2.16
CA ALA A 114 -3.84 -8.70 2.31
C ALA A 114 -5.04 -9.36 1.62
N ILE A 115 -4.85 -9.89 0.42
CA ILE A 115 -5.90 -10.63 -0.31
C ILE A 115 -6.29 -11.90 0.46
N LEU A 116 -5.32 -12.66 0.98
CA LEU A 116 -5.55 -13.84 1.80
C LEU A 116 -6.26 -13.50 3.11
N TRP A 117 -5.92 -12.37 3.74
CA TRP A 117 -6.60 -11.85 4.91
C TRP A 117 -8.08 -11.61 4.63
N THR A 118 -8.38 -10.86 3.57
CA THR A 118 -9.75 -10.58 3.12
C THR A 118 -10.49 -11.87 2.77
N PHE A 119 -9.83 -12.79 2.08
CA PHE A 119 -10.40 -14.08 1.73
C PHE A 119 -10.72 -14.94 2.96
N SER A 120 -9.94 -14.82 4.05
CA SER A 120 -10.25 -15.52 5.30
C SER A 120 -11.59 -15.08 5.90
N TYR A 121 -12.01 -13.82 5.70
CA TYR A 121 -13.29 -13.26 6.14
C TYR A 121 -14.37 -13.29 5.05
N PHE A 122 -14.12 -13.93 3.90
CA PHE A 122 -15.01 -13.90 2.74
C PHE A 122 -16.44 -14.36 3.05
N SER A 123 -16.59 -15.48 3.76
CA SER A 123 -17.92 -16.02 4.13
C SER A 123 -18.70 -15.09 5.08
N GLU A 124 -18.00 -14.26 5.84
CA GLU A 124 -18.60 -13.30 6.78
C GLU A 124 -18.97 -11.99 6.08
N LEU A 125 -18.17 -11.57 5.09
CA LEU A 125 -18.41 -10.38 4.27
C LEU A 125 -19.51 -10.61 3.23
N PHE A 126 -19.57 -11.79 2.63
CA PHE A 126 -20.51 -12.15 1.58
C PHE A 126 -21.34 -13.39 1.94
N PRO A 127 -22.22 -13.31 2.96
CA PRO A 127 -22.98 -14.47 3.44
C PRO A 127 -23.94 -15.06 2.41
N LYS A 128 -24.32 -14.28 1.38
CA LYS A 128 -25.16 -14.72 0.27
C LYS A 128 -24.40 -15.45 -0.84
N VAL A 129 -23.06 -15.35 -0.85
CA VAL A 129 -22.20 -15.95 -1.89
C VAL A 129 -21.57 -17.22 -1.32
N ASN A 130 -22.10 -18.36 -1.74
CA ASN A 130 -21.50 -19.64 -1.39
C ASN A 130 -20.30 -19.92 -2.30
N LEU A 131 -19.17 -20.26 -1.69
CA LEU A 131 -18.03 -20.81 -2.43
C LEU A 131 -18.48 -22.11 -3.12
N THR A 132 -18.55 -22.09 -4.44
CA THR A 132 -19.04 -23.20 -5.27
C THR A 132 -18.11 -24.42 -5.21
N PHE A 133 -16.80 -24.19 -5.13
CA PHE A 133 -15.80 -25.26 -5.13
C PHE A 133 -15.41 -25.71 -3.71
N GLY A 134 -15.41 -27.02 -3.47
CA GLY A 134 -15.04 -27.61 -2.16
C GLY A 134 -13.60 -27.33 -1.73
N PHE A 135 -12.66 -27.22 -2.68
CA PHE A 135 -11.26 -26.87 -2.36
C PHE A 135 -11.15 -25.45 -1.80
N LEU A 136 -11.94 -24.49 -2.29
CA LEU A 136 -11.94 -23.11 -1.81
C LEU A 136 -12.44 -23.03 -0.37
N LYS A 137 -13.46 -23.83 0.01
CA LYS A 137 -13.92 -23.92 1.40
C LYS A 137 -12.85 -24.49 2.32
N LYS A 138 -12.15 -25.54 1.89
CA LYS A 138 -11.04 -26.14 2.66
C LYS A 138 -9.89 -25.14 2.83
N PHE A 139 -9.56 -24.42 1.76
CA PHE A 139 -8.53 -23.38 1.78
C PHE A 139 -8.91 -22.20 2.67
N GLN A 140 -10.16 -21.72 2.58
CA GLN A 140 -10.66 -20.68 3.48
C GLN A 140 -10.58 -21.13 4.94
N LYS A 141 -11.00 -22.37 5.25
CA LYS A 141 -10.93 -22.91 6.62
C LYS A 141 -9.48 -22.95 7.14
N PHE A 142 -8.54 -23.34 6.29
CA PHE A 142 -7.10 -23.28 6.63
C PHE A 142 -6.65 -21.84 6.97
N LEU A 143 -7.05 -20.85 6.16
CA LEU A 143 -6.72 -19.45 6.43
C LEU A 143 -7.36 -18.92 7.71
N VAL A 144 -8.60 -19.32 8.01
CA VAL A 144 -9.29 -18.96 9.27
C VAL A 144 -8.50 -19.48 10.48
N THR A 145 -8.03 -20.73 10.43
CA THR A 145 -7.19 -21.31 11.50
C THR A 145 -5.85 -20.59 11.64
N ASN A 146 -5.31 -20.04 10.55
CA ASN A 146 -4.00 -19.39 10.51
C ASN A 146 -4.07 -17.85 10.59
N ARG A 147 -5.22 -17.24 10.93
CA ARG A 147 -5.39 -15.78 11.04
C ARG A 147 -4.35 -15.12 11.96
N LEU A 148 -4.08 -15.73 13.10
CA LEU A 148 -3.10 -15.21 14.06
C LEU A 148 -1.68 -15.18 13.48
N ASN A 149 -1.28 -16.22 12.75
CA ASN A 149 0.02 -16.29 12.08
C ASN A 149 0.12 -15.23 10.96
N MET A 150 -0.96 -15.03 10.21
CA MET A 150 -1.02 -13.95 9.22
C MET A 150 -0.93 -12.57 9.87
N ALA A 151 -1.57 -12.36 11.02
CA ALA A 151 -1.51 -11.11 11.76
C ALA A 151 -0.07 -10.80 12.23
N TYR A 152 0.64 -11.79 12.77
CA TYR A 152 2.06 -11.63 13.14
C TYR A 152 2.94 -11.26 11.96
N ALA A 153 2.68 -11.81 10.77
CA ALA A 153 3.41 -11.44 9.56
C ALA A 153 3.02 -10.05 9.03
N LEU A 154 1.74 -9.66 9.13
CA LEU A 154 1.24 -8.38 8.64
C LEU A 154 1.77 -7.18 9.43
N ILE A 155 1.98 -7.29 10.74
CA ILE A 155 2.51 -6.16 11.56
C ILE A 155 3.83 -5.60 11.00
N PRO A 156 4.92 -6.38 10.88
CA PRO A 156 6.17 -5.85 10.34
C PRO A 156 6.04 -5.44 8.87
N LEU A 157 5.29 -6.20 8.05
CA LEU A 157 5.09 -5.87 6.63
C LEU A 157 4.36 -4.54 6.44
N SER A 158 3.34 -4.25 7.24
CA SER A 158 2.58 -2.99 7.17
C SER A 158 3.42 -1.79 7.65
N ILE A 159 4.23 -1.95 8.69
CA ILE A 159 5.18 -0.92 9.13
C ILE A 159 6.20 -0.63 8.03
N VAL A 160 6.82 -1.68 7.48
CA VAL A 160 7.78 -1.54 6.38
C VAL A 160 7.12 -0.90 5.16
N LEU A 161 5.88 -1.31 4.82
CA LEU A 161 5.08 -0.74 3.74
C LEU A 161 4.92 0.78 3.88
N GLY A 162 4.47 1.24 5.06
CA GLY A 162 4.29 2.67 5.32
C GLY A 162 5.61 3.45 5.27
N ILE A 163 6.66 2.92 5.90
CA ILE A 163 7.97 3.59 5.97
C ILE A 163 8.63 3.67 4.59
N TYR A 164 8.69 2.57 3.83
CA TYR A 164 9.35 2.60 2.53
C TYR A 164 8.63 3.53 1.56
N THR A 165 7.30 3.64 1.67
CA THR A 165 6.50 4.55 0.85
C THR A 165 6.93 6.00 1.09
N GLY A 166 7.23 6.38 2.33
CA GLY A 166 7.84 7.68 2.66
C GLY A 166 9.30 7.81 2.20
N ILE A 167 10.11 6.76 2.34
CA ILE A 167 11.52 6.76 1.90
C ILE A 167 11.65 6.90 0.38
N LEU A 168 10.71 6.38 -0.40
CA LEU A 168 10.68 6.57 -1.86
C LEU A 168 10.63 8.05 -2.23
N LEU A 169 9.87 8.86 -1.49
CA LEU A 169 9.86 10.32 -1.65
C LEU A 169 11.20 10.91 -1.19
N SER A 170 11.78 10.40 -0.10
CA SER A 170 13.00 10.96 0.47
C SER A 170 14.28 10.71 -0.33
N ALA A 171 14.29 9.69 -1.17
CA ALA A 171 15.45 9.29 -1.96
C ALA A 171 15.78 10.27 -3.12
N PHE A 172 14.94 11.29 -3.35
CA PHE A 172 15.19 12.31 -4.36
C PHE A 172 16.15 13.39 -3.86
N ASN A 173 17.45 13.10 -3.97
CA ASN A 173 18.53 14.01 -3.57
C ASN A 173 18.46 15.40 -4.24
N ALA A 174 17.89 15.48 -5.44
CA ALA A 174 17.78 16.72 -6.22
C ALA A 174 16.74 17.72 -5.69
N ARG A 175 15.94 17.36 -4.67
CA ARG A 175 14.89 18.22 -4.10
C ARG A 175 15.06 18.35 -2.58
N PRO A 176 15.60 19.48 -2.08
CA PRO A 176 15.93 19.66 -0.66
C PRO A 176 14.77 19.44 0.32
N LEU A 177 13.54 19.76 -0.08
CA LEU A 177 12.35 19.55 0.75
C LEU A 177 11.96 18.07 0.89
N TRP A 178 12.40 17.22 -0.04
CA TRP A 178 12.12 15.80 -0.02
C TRP A 178 13.28 15.02 0.58
N ASN A 179 14.52 15.49 0.49
CA ASN A 179 15.68 14.81 1.06
C ASN A 179 15.76 14.91 2.59
N ASN A 180 14.86 14.23 3.31
CA ASN A 180 14.87 14.14 4.76
C ASN A 180 14.41 12.75 5.23
N ALA A 181 15.21 12.13 6.10
CA ALA A 181 14.94 10.81 6.68
C ALA A 181 13.64 10.75 7.51
N ILE A 182 13.15 11.89 7.98
CA ILE A 182 11.90 11.98 8.77
C ILE A 182 10.65 11.63 7.96
N LEU A 183 10.72 11.66 6.62
CA LEU A 183 9.59 11.34 5.77
C LEU A 183 9.10 9.90 5.95
N GLY A 184 9.98 8.93 6.21
CA GLY A 184 9.57 7.55 6.46
C GLY A 184 8.60 7.45 7.64
N PRO A 185 9.00 7.86 8.85
CA PRO A 185 8.12 7.90 10.02
C PRO A 185 6.87 8.79 9.83
N LEU A 186 7.00 9.97 9.22
CA LEU A 186 5.85 10.87 8.97
C LEU A 186 4.80 10.23 8.05
N PHE A 187 5.26 9.51 7.03
CA PHE A 187 4.36 8.84 6.10
C PHE A 187 3.62 7.68 6.79
N LEU A 188 4.31 6.95 7.66
CA LEU A 188 3.70 5.91 8.47
C LEU A 188 2.64 6.48 9.42
N THR A 189 2.95 7.54 10.18
CA THR A 189 2.01 8.13 11.13
C THR A 189 0.80 8.77 10.43
N SER A 190 1.02 9.41 9.28
CA SER A 190 -0.06 9.93 8.43
C SER A 190 -0.95 8.81 7.86
N GLY A 191 -0.35 7.71 7.39
CA GLY A 191 -1.07 6.54 6.91
C GLY A 191 -1.90 5.87 8.01
N LEU A 192 -1.33 5.72 9.22
CA LEU A 192 -2.05 5.23 10.40
C LEU A 192 -3.23 6.14 10.76
N SER A 193 -3.03 7.46 10.76
CA SER A 193 -4.12 8.41 11.03
C SER A 193 -5.25 8.29 9.99
N THR A 194 -4.90 8.17 8.71
CA THR A 194 -5.87 8.03 7.61
C THR A 194 -6.63 6.71 7.68
N ALA A 195 -5.94 5.63 8.08
CA ALA A 195 -6.56 4.33 8.32
C ALA A 195 -7.53 4.35 9.51
N ALA A 196 -7.15 4.98 10.62
CA ALA A 196 -8.02 5.14 11.78
C ALA A 196 -9.30 5.92 11.40
N ALA A 197 -9.15 7.04 10.69
CA ALA A 197 -10.30 7.80 10.17
C ALA A 197 -11.20 6.95 9.27
N THR A 198 -10.62 6.11 8.40
CA THR A 198 -11.37 5.20 7.52
C THR A 198 -12.12 4.13 8.32
N ILE A 199 -11.51 3.58 9.36
CA ILE A 199 -12.15 2.61 10.26
C ILE A 199 -13.33 3.24 10.97
N ILE A 200 -13.18 4.46 11.51
CA ILE A 200 -14.26 5.21 12.18
C ILE A 200 -15.44 5.42 11.22
N LEU A 201 -15.18 5.78 9.96
CA LEU A 201 -16.22 5.95 8.94
C LEU A 201 -16.96 4.65 8.60
N CYS A 202 -16.24 3.52 8.57
CA CYS A 202 -16.84 2.20 8.34
C CYS A 202 -17.49 1.61 9.60
N SER A 203 -17.19 2.15 10.77
CA SER A 203 -17.67 1.62 12.03
C SER A 203 -19.13 2.00 12.31
N LYS A 204 -19.88 0.98 12.74
CA LYS A 204 -21.22 1.11 13.31
C LYS A 204 -21.23 1.05 14.84
N SER A 205 -20.13 0.67 15.47
CA SER A 205 -20.01 0.49 16.92
C SER A 205 -19.50 1.78 17.58
N HIS A 206 -20.10 2.18 18.70
CA HIS A 206 -19.62 3.34 19.46
C HIS A 206 -18.18 3.16 19.94
N PHE A 207 -17.79 1.93 20.33
CA PHE A 207 -16.45 1.61 20.81
C PHE A 207 -15.38 1.84 19.72
N GLU A 208 -15.66 1.38 18.50
CA GLU A 208 -14.78 1.55 17.35
C GLU A 208 -14.70 3.01 16.86
N ARG A 209 -15.74 3.82 17.09
CA ARG A 209 -15.72 5.26 16.78
C ARG A 209 -14.92 6.09 17.80
N SER A 210 -14.71 5.56 18.99
CA SER A 210 -13.96 6.19 20.07
C SER A 210 -12.50 5.73 20.18
N LEU A 211 -12.09 4.77 19.35
CA LEU A 211 -10.69 4.31 19.20
C LEU A 211 -9.87 5.30 18.37
#